data_AF-A0A1I6Z4X1-F1
#
_entry.id   AF-A0A1I6Z4X1-F1
#
_cell.length_a   1.000
_cell.length_b   1.000
_cell.length_c   1.000
_cell.angle_alpha   90.00
_cell.angle_beta   90.00
_cell.angle_gamma   90.00
#
_symmetry.space_group_name_H-M   'P 1'
#
loop_
_entity.id
_entity.type
_entity.pdbx_description
1 polymer ?
#
loop_
_entity_poly.entity_id
_entity_poly.type
_entity_poly.pdbx_seq_one_letter_code
_entity_poly.pdbx_strand_id
1 'polypeptide(L)'
;MIQAVIGREDWARRYDPIRLTVRHDALLREHVAEAMATHVAVDVMNPDVTLSDVVNDPAALAQYRTATGNLLTHLGVEQLVLIPGLPICEFSFGYTRVSSTPVYKREHQGMSVNMPVRLKAFDPLPIQGQKRPIYVTQQRNEALYFKLDEQRVRRWLKANVVVDVPESRLGRAYLEQYADFGPFLEVFKDREGGGSYPRTVPAYIYLLLHSLSHQMMHSLADSSGVDRDGIGEHIFPADLSFVIYRKGMTPDLGNISAMWRNHGEEFLRRARCRPIRAGLRPLSLRTSQATT
;
A
#
# COMPACT_ATOMS: atom_id res chain seq x y z
N MET A 1 10.62 -4.17 -28.02
CA MET A 1 10.25 -3.06 -27.12
C MET A 1 8.86 -2.49 -27.44
N ILE A 2 8.56 -2.12 -28.70
CA ILE A 2 7.23 -1.60 -29.12
C ILE A 2 6.09 -2.59 -28.82
N GLN A 3 6.24 -3.89 -29.13
CA GLN A 3 5.23 -4.93 -28.82
C GLN A 3 4.88 -5.01 -27.32
N ALA A 4 5.87 -4.82 -26.44
CA ALA A 4 5.69 -4.84 -25.00
C ALA A 4 5.05 -3.55 -24.46
N VAL A 5 5.13 -2.44 -25.20
CA VAL A 5 4.42 -1.19 -24.90
C VAL A 5 2.97 -1.28 -25.37
N ILE A 6 2.73 -1.81 -26.57
CA ILE A 6 1.37 -2.00 -27.12
C ILE A 6 0.57 -2.96 -26.25
N GLY A 7 1.15 -4.09 -25.84
CA GLY A 7 0.48 -5.04 -24.94
C GLY A 7 0.16 -4.48 -23.54
N ARG A 8 0.71 -3.32 -23.17
CA ARG A 8 0.47 -2.63 -21.90
C ARG A 8 -0.64 -1.58 -21.97
N GLU A 9 -1.09 -1.18 -23.16
CA GLU A 9 -2.14 -0.16 -23.30
C GLU A 9 -3.46 -0.59 -22.62
N ASP A 10 -3.75 -1.89 -22.65
CA ASP A 10 -4.95 -2.49 -22.06
C ASP A 10 -4.79 -2.85 -20.57
N TRP A 11 -3.59 -2.67 -19.98
CA TRP A 11 -3.37 -3.05 -18.59
C TRP A 11 -4.18 -2.18 -17.63
N ALA A 12 -4.59 -2.79 -16.52
CA ALA A 12 -5.19 -2.05 -15.43
C ALA A 12 -4.21 -1.01 -14.88
N ARG A 13 -4.41 0.26 -15.25
CA ARG A 13 -3.56 1.41 -14.86
C ARG A 13 -3.29 1.52 -13.35
N ARG A 14 -4.15 0.95 -12.50
CA ARG A 14 -3.97 0.91 -11.05
C ARG A 14 -2.78 0.04 -10.63
N TYR A 15 -2.56 -1.07 -11.33
CA TYR A 15 -1.53 -2.07 -10.99
C TYR A 15 -0.33 -2.03 -11.93
N ASP A 16 -0.32 -1.12 -12.92
CA ASP A 16 0.80 -0.94 -13.85
C ASP A 16 2.12 -0.69 -13.07
N PRO A 17 3.06 -1.64 -13.14
CA PRO A 17 4.28 -1.62 -12.33
C PRO A 17 5.20 -0.44 -12.67
N ILE A 18 5.24 0.00 -13.93
CA ILE A 18 6.09 1.12 -14.35
C ILE A 18 5.53 2.41 -13.77
N ARG A 19 4.22 2.61 -13.91
CA ARG A 19 3.54 3.78 -13.36
C ARG A 19 3.69 3.86 -11.84
N LEU A 20 3.56 2.72 -11.14
CA LEU A 20 3.75 2.66 -9.70
C LEU A 20 5.20 2.99 -9.29
N THR A 21 6.18 2.50 -10.03
CA THR A 21 7.61 2.80 -9.78
C THR A 21 7.91 4.29 -9.95
N VAL A 22 7.42 4.91 -11.02
CA VAL A 22 7.59 6.37 -11.25
C VAL A 22 6.92 7.19 -10.15
N ARG A 23 5.72 6.78 -9.71
CA ARG A 23 5.02 7.42 -8.59
C ARG A 23 5.77 7.29 -7.28
N HIS A 24 6.35 6.11 -7.02
CA HIS A 24 7.13 5.86 -5.83
C HIS A 24 8.40 6.70 -5.80
N ASP A 25 9.11 6.82 -6.92
CA ASP A 25 10.28 7.69 -7.05
C ASP A 25 9.94 9.15 -6.74
N ALA A 26 8.83 9.67 -7.27
CA ALA A 26 8.35 11.02 -6.96
C ALA A 26 8.01 11.18 -5.47
N LEU A 27 7.27 10.22 -4.88
CA LEU A 27 6.95 10.20 -3.46
C LEU A 27 8.23 10.22 -2.61
N LEU A 28 9.22 9.39 -2.94
CA LEU A 28 10.48 9.31 -2.20
C LEU A 28 11.24 10.62 -2.26
N ARG A 29 11.39 11.21 -3.44
CA ARG A 29 12.11 12.48 -3.60
C ARG A 29 11.44 13.60 -2.80
N GLU A 30 10.15 13.79 -3.01
CA GLU A 30 9.41 14.98 -2.54
C GLU A 30 8.93 14.86 -1.08
N HIS A 31 8.55 13.66 -0.64
CA HIS A 31 7.88 13.46 0.66
C HIS A 31 8.63 12.58 1.64
N VAL A 32 9.74 11.98 1.24
CA VAL A 32 10.64 11.24 2.14
C VAL A 32 11.99 11.93 2.21
N ALA A 33 12.79 11.96 1.13
CA ALA A 33 14.15 12.48 1.14
C ALA A 33 14.21 14.00 1.41
N GLU A 34 13.50 14.81 0.63
CA GLU A 34 13.46 16.27 0.81
C GLU A 34 12.77 16.66 2.13
N ALA A 35 11.67 15.96 2.46
CA ALA A 35 10.95 16.17 3.71
C ALA A 35 11.80 15.79 4.94
N MET A 36 12.62 14.74 4.88
CA MET A 36 13.54 14.39 5.96
C MET A 36 14.70 15.39 6.05
N ALA A 37 15.23 15.87 4.93
CA ALA A 37 16.28 16.89 4.92
C ALA A 37 15.81 18.22 5.56
N THR A 38 14.52 18.52 5.43
CA THR A 38 13.86 19.68 6.04
C THR A 38 13.25 19.38 7.42
N HIS A 39 13.47 18.19 7.99
CA HIS A 39 12.94 17.74 9.28
C HIS A 39 11.41 17.76 9.37
N VAL A 40 10.73 17.62 8.24
CA VAL A 40 9.27 17.48 8.15
C VAL A 40 8.86 16.03 8.25
N ALA A 41 9.52 15.12 7.52
CA ALA A 41 9.28 13.68 7.65
C ALA A 41 10.30 13.07 8.62
N VAL A 42 9.86 12.10 9.41
CA VAL A 42 10.65 11.53 10.50
C VAL A 42 10.78 10.02 10.33
N ASP A 43 12.01 9.53 10.20
CA ASP A 43 12.29 8.10 10.29
C ASP A 43 12.14 7.68 11.75
N VAL A 44 11.32 6.66 12.01
CA VAL A 44 11.01 6.26 13.38
C VAL A 44 12.21 5.75 14.15
N MET A 45 13.29 5.31 13.49
CA MET A 45 14.52 4.90 14.14
C MET A 45 15.41 6.10 14.53
N ASN A 46 15.13 7.27 13.96
CA ASN A 46 15.78 8.54 14.27
C ASN A 46 14.72 9.58 14.64
N PRO A 47 14.00 9.38 15.76
CA PRO A 47 12.90 10.25 16.15
C PRO A 47 13.43 11.65 16.48
N ASP A 48 12.61 12.66 16.17
CA ASP A 48 12.78 14.01 16.66
C ASP A 48 11.84 14.29 17.84
N VAL A 49 11.91 15.50 18.38
CA VAL A 49 11.07 15.94 19.51
C VAL A 49 9.58 15.98 19.19
N THR A 50 9.19 15.95 17.91
CA THR A 50 7.78 15.93 17.49
C THR A 50 7.21 14.50 17.52
N LEU A 51 8.07 13.50 17.34
CA LEU A 51 7.71 12.09 17.30
C LEU A 51 7.93 11.36 18.63
N SER A 52 8.89 11.79 19.45
CA SER A 52 9.15 11.20 20.76
C SER A 52 9.75 12.19 21.75
N ASP A 53 9.35 12.09 23.01
CA ASP A 53 9.84 12.89 24.14
C ASP A 53 11.21 12.41 24.67
N VAL A 54 11.59 11.16 24.38
CA VAL A 54 12.84 10.54 24.86
C VAL A 54 14.10 11.03 24.14
N VAL A 55 13.96 11.88 23.12
CA VAL A 55 15.08 12.32 22.26
C VAL A 55 16.17 13.06 23.04
N ASN A 56 15.81 13.72 24.13
CA ASN A 56 16.75 14.46 24.97
C ASN A 56 17.44 13.59 26.04
N ASP A 57 17.04 12.32 26.19
CA ASP A 57 17.67 11.36 27.10
C ASP A 57 18.39 10.25 26.31
N PRO A 58 19.73 10.25 26.25
CA PRO A 58 20.49 9.25 25.50
C PRO A 58 20.20 7.79 25.89
N ALA A 59 19.93 7.51 27.17
CA ALA A 59 19.68 6.16 27.64
C ALA A 59 18.27 5.69 27.23
N ALA A 60 17.26 6.54 27.41
CA ALA A 60 15.90 6.26 26.98
C ALA A 60 15.79 6.16 25.44
N LEU A 61 16.50 7.01 24.69
CA LEU A 61 16.56 6.93 23.23
C LEU A 61 17.20 5.62 22.74
N ALA A 62 18.26 5.15 23.40
CA ALA A 62 18.87 3.86 23.07
C ALA A 62 17.91 2.68 23.33
N GLN A 63 17.15 2.72 24.43
CA GLN A 63 16.12 1.73 24.73
C GLN A 63 14.99 1.77 23.69
N TYR A 64 14.50 2.96 23.34
CA TYR A 64 13.49 3.16 22.30
C TYR A 64 13.93 2.58 20.96
N ARG A 65 15.14 2.91 20.49
CA ARG A 65 15.69 2.38 19.24
C ARG A 65 15.82 0.86 19.26
N THR A 66 16.22 0.29 20.39
CA THR A 66 16.33 -1.17 20.54
C THR A 66 14.96 -1.84 20.48
N ALA A 67 13.98 -1.32 21.23
CA ALA A 67 12.62 -1.89 21.25
C ALA A 67 11.94 -1.79 19.88
N THR A 68 11.93 -0.59 19.28
CA THR A 68 11.34 -0.34 17.95
C THR A 68 12.07 -1.12 16.87
N GLY A 69 13.41 -1.08 16.86
CA GLY A 69 14.22 -1.80 15.87
C GLY A 69 14.02 -3.32 15.92
N ASN A 70 13.89 -3.90 17.12
CA ASN A 70 13.56 -5.31 17.27
C ASN A 70 12.19 -5.64 16.66
N LEU A 71 11.18 -4.79 16.86
CA LEU A 71 9.84 -5.00 16.31
C LEU A 71 9.82 -4.85 14.77
N LEU A 72 10.47 -3.82 14.22
CA LEU A 72 10.61 -3.63 12.77
C LEU A 72 11.34 -4.82 12.14
N THR A 73 12.44 -5.26 12.75
CA THR A 73 13.20 -6.44 12.30
C THR A 73 12.31 -7.68 12.30
N HIS A 74 11.45 -7.89 13.31
CA HIS A 74 10.53 -9.02 13.33
C HIS A 74 9.47 -8.96 12.22
N LEU A 75 8.92 -7.78 11.96
CA LEU A 75 7.96 -7.53 10.88
C LEU A 75 8.59 -7.59 9.49
N GLY A 76 9.92 -7.45 9.40
CA GLY A 76 10.66 -7.42 8.13
C GLY A 76 10.60 -6.08 7.43
N VAL A 77 10.41 -5.02 8.21
CA VAL A 77 10.41 -3.63 7.75
C VAL A 77 11.85 -3.11 7.86
N GLU A 78 12.44 -2.74 6.73
CA GLU A 78 13.75 -2.08 6.61
C GLU A 78 13.65 -0.63 7.05
N GLN A 79 12.58 0.06 6.64
CA GLN A 79 12.39 1.47 6.91
C GLN A 79 10.93 1.78 7.21
N LEU A 80 10.71 2.63 8.21
CA LEU A 80 9.40 3.19 8.54
C LEU A 80 9.54 4.70 8.74
N VAL A 81 8.80 5.49 7.95
CA VAL A 81 8.84 6.95 7.98
C VAL A 81 7.44 7.49 8.21
N LEU A 82 7.33 8.43 9.16
CA LEU A 82 6.14 9.24 9.35
C LEU A 82 6.19 10.47 8.44
N ILE A 83 5.17 10.64 7.61
CA ILE A 83 5.00 11.74 6.66
C ILE A 83 3.81 12.58 7.12
N PRO A 84 4.00 13.78 7.70
CA PRO A 84 2.89 14.54 8.28
C PRO A 84 1.90 15.13 7.26
N GLY A 85 2.33 15.31 6.01
CA GLY A 85 1.59 16.11 5.04
C GLY A 85 1.63 15.56 3.63
N LEU A 86 1.23 14.29 3.46
CA LEU A 86 1.07 13.65 2.16
C LEU A 86 -0.07 14.32 1.38
N PRO A 87 0.19 14.91 0.20
CA PRO A 87 -0.85 15.54 -0.60
C PRO A 87 -1.69 14.47 -1.29
N ILE A 88 -2.99 14.49 -1.00
CA ILE A 88 -3.97 13.59 -1.61
C ILE A 88 -4.95 14.45 -2.39
N CYS A 89 -5.14 14.08 -3.65
CA CYS A 89 -6.06 14.74 -4.57
C CYS A 89 -7.03 13.70 -5.10
N GLU A 90 -8.27 13.74 -4.63
CA GLU A 90 -9.37 12.94 -5.15
C GLU A 90 -10.19 13.80 -6.09
N PHE A 91 -10.51 13.29 -7.28
CA PHE A 91 -11.32 14.00 -8.26
C PHE A 91 -12.36 13.08 -8.88
N SER A 92 -13.55 13.63 -9.14
CA SER A 92 -14.66 12.92 -9.75
C SER A 92 -15.14 13.67 -10.99
N PHE A 93 -15.19 12.98 -12.13
CA PHE A 93 -15.67 13.53 -13.40
C PHE A 93 -17.18 13.35 -13.62
N GLY A 94 -17.79 12.42 -12.89
CA GLY A 94 -19.17 12.03 -13.09
C GLY A 94 -19.50 10.74 -12.35
N TYR A 95 -20.59 10.12 -12.75
CA TYR A 95 -21.07 8.86 -12.18
C TYR A 95 -21.47 7.89 -13.30
N THR A 96 -21.36 6.60 -13.05
CA THR A 96 -21.99 5.55 -13.87
C THR A 96 -23.16 4.97 -13.08
N ARG A 97 -24.08 4.30 -13.78
CA ARG A 97 -25.09 3.43 -13.16
C ARG A 97 -24.82 1.99 -13.59
N VAL A 98 -25.23 1.03 -12.78
CA VAL A 98 -25.20 -0.42 -13.07
C VAL A 98 -23.82 -1.07 -12.97
N SER A 99 -22.78 -0.51 -13.59
CA SER A 99 -21.43 -1.08 -13.55
C SER A 99 -20.34 0.00 -13.50
N SER A 100 -19.16 -0.38 -12.99
CA SER A 100 -17.93 0.41 -12.98
C SER A 100 -17.07 0.20 -14.23
N THR A 101 -17.45 -0.74 -15.11
CA THR A 101 -16.81 -1.00 -16.41
C THR A 101 -17.61 -0.39 -17.56
N PRO A 102 -16.98 -0.13 -18.73
CA PRO A 102 -17.69 0.44 -19.90
C PRO A 102 -18.78 -0.47 -20.48
N VAL A 103 -18.79 -1.76 -20.14
CA VAL A 103 -19.74 -2.76 -20.65
C VAL A 103 -20.27 -3.60 -19.49
N TYR A 104 -21.59 -3.70 -19.40
CA TYR A 104 -22.30 -4.56 -18.45
C TYR A 104 -22.97 -5.71 -19.22
N LYS A 105 -22.75 -6.95 -18.78
CA LYS A 105 -23.43 -8.13 -19.34
C LYS A 105 -24.78 -8.31 -18.67
N ARG A 106 -25.86 -8.22 -19.44
CA ARG A 106 -27.22 -8.47 -18.98
C ARG A 106 -27.72 -9.78 -19.56
N GLU A 107 -28.26 -10.65 -18.72
CA GLU A 107 -28.98 -11.82 -19.20
C GLU A 107 -30.39 -11.42 -19.68
N HIS A 108 -30.72 -11.81 -20.90
CA HIS A 108 -32.04 -11.62 -21.49
C HIS A 108 -32.40 -12.82 -22.36
N GLN A 109 -33.53 -13.49 -22.06
CA GLN A 109 -34.01 -14.66 -22.79
C GLN A 109 -32.94 -15.78 -22.94
N GLY A 110 -32.16 -16.04 -21.89
CA GLY A 110 -31.10 -17.06 -21.91
C GLY A 110 -29.84 -16.67 -22.69
N MET A 111 -29.77 -15.44 -23.24
CA MET A 111 -28.59 -14.91 -23.92
C MET A 111 -27.93 -13.81 -23.10
N SER A 112 -26.59 -13.79 -23.08
CA SER A 112 -25.81 -12.72 -22.46
C SER A 112 -25.60 -11.59 -23.48
N VAL A 113 -26.20 -10.43 -23.22
CA VAL A 113 -26.12 -9.25 -24.09
C VAL A 113 -25.22 -8.20 -23.47
N ASN A 114 -24.24 -7.71 -24.23
CA ASN A 114 -23.35 -6.62 -23.83
C ASN A 114 -24.10 -5.28 -23.92
N MET A 115 -24.30 -4.63 -22.77
CA MET A 115 -24.93 -3.31 -22.67
C MET A 115 -23.87 -2.24 -22.39
N PRO A 116 -23.80 -1.16 -23.17
CA PRO A 116 -22.85 -0.08 -22.93
C PRO A 116 -23.23 0.69 -21.66
N VAL A 117 -22.24 0.95 -20.83
CA VAL A 117 -22.36 1.76 -19.61
C VAL A 117 -21.88 3.17 -19.95
N ARG A 118 -22.72 4.16 -19.66
CA ARG A 118 -22.40 5.57 -19.95
C ARG A 118 -21.87 6.26 -18.71
N LEU A 119 -20.69 6.86 -18.81
CA LEU A 119 -20.22 7.85 -17.84
C LEU A 119 -21.06 9.12 -18.00
N LYS A 120 -21.83 9.46 -16.98
CA LYS A 120 -22.61 10.69 -16.90
C LYS A 120 -21.80 11.74 -16.15
N ALA A 121 -21.31 12.73 -16.90
CA ALA A 121 -20.67 13.87 -16.29
C ALA A 121 -21.67 14.70 -15.47
N PHE A 122 -21.20 15.41 -14.46
CA PHE A 122 -22.04 16.25 -13.60
C PHE A 122 -22.73 17.37 -14.39
N ASP A 123 -23.83 17.85 -13.84
CA ASP A 123 -24.59 18.93 -14.44
C ASP A 123 -23.78 20.24 -14.41
N PRO A 124 -23.86 21.08 -15.46
CA PRO A 124 -23.18 22.36 -15.48
C PRO A 124 -23.60 23.23 -14.30
N LEU A 125 -22.64 23.95 -13.71
CA LEU A 125 -22.95 24.92 -12.67
C LEU A 125 -23.52 26.20 -13.30
N PRO A 126 -24.53 26.84 -12.68
CA PRO A 126 -25.19 28.02 -13.23
C PRO A 126 -24.26 29.25 -13.38
N ILE A 127 -23.03 29.19 -12.85
CA ILE A 127 -22.11 30.32 -12.70
C ILE A 127 -21.04 30.37 -13.81
N GLN A 128 -20.77 29.26 -14.53
CA GLN A 128 -19.66 29.17 -15.49
C GLN A 128 -20.08 28.62 -16.88
N GLY A 129 -21.24 29.04 -17.39
CA GLY A 129 -21.71 28.65 -18.73
C GLY A 129 -21.98 27.15 -18.87
N GLN A 130 -21.65 26.56 -20.02
CA GLN A 130 -21.89 25.12 -20.32
C GLN A 130 -20.78 24.16 -19.80
N LYS A 131 -19.80 24.65 -19.04
CA LYS A 131 -18.71 23.80 -18.54
C LYS A 131 -19.22 22.85 -17.45
N ARG A 132 -18.77 21.60 -17.51
CA ARG A 132 -19.12 20.59 -16.51
C ARG A 132 -18.08 20.61 -15.37
N PRO A 133 -18.52 20.65 -14.10
CA PRO A 133 -17.60 20.67 -12.98
C PRO A 133 -16.88 19.33 -12.82
N ILE A 134 -15.64 19.41 -12.35
CA ILE A 134 -14.91 18.27 -11.78
C ILE A 134 -14.85 18.56 -10.29
N TYR A 135 -15.47 17.71 -9.48
CA TYR A 135 -15.36 17.84 -8.03
C TYR A 135 -13.99 17.36 -7.60
N VAL A 136 -13.28 18.20 -6.86
CA VAL A 136 -11.92 17.90 -6.37
C VAL A 136 -11.90 18.08 -4.87
N THR A 137 -11.31 17.12 -4.18
CA THR A 137 -10.98 17.18 -2.76
C THR A 137 -9.47 17.10 -2.64
N GLN A 138 -8.86 18.20 -2.21
CA GLN A 138 -7.43 18.27 -1.93
C GLN A 138 -7.21 18.30 -0.42
N GLN A 139 -6.33 17.43 0.05
CA GLN A 139 -6.02 17.29 1.47
C GLN A 139 -4.54 17.04 1.66
N ARG A 140 -4.05 17.40 2.85
CA ARG A 140 -2.71 17.05 3.32
C ARG A 140 -2.90 16.24 4.57
N ASN A 141 -2.64 14.94 4.46
CA ASN A 141 -2.93 13.99 5.52
C ASN A 141 -1.64 13.30 5.96
N GLU A 142 -1.61 12.85 7.20
CA GLU A 142 -0.54 12.05 7.75
C GLU A 142 -0.54 10.66 7.09
N ALA A 143 0.67 10.14 6.93
CA ALA A 143 0.90 8.83 6.37
C ALA A 143 2.09 8.14 7.05
N LEU A 144 2.06 6.81 7.03
CA LEU A 144 3.20 5.96 7.38
C LEU A 144 3.68 5.27 6.11
N TYR A 145 4.93 5.51 5.77
CA TYR A 145 5.65 4.84 4.69
C TYR A 145 6.39 3.63 5.25
N PHE A 146 6.23 2.47 4.61
CA PHE A 146 6.89 1.23 4.96
C PHE A 146 7.70 0.72 3.78
N LYS A 147 8.96 0.35 4.02
CA LYS A 147 9.80 -0.39 3.09
C LYS A 147 10.22 -1.71 3.71
N LEU A 148 10.06 -2.82 2.98
CA LEU A 148 10.44 -4.14 3.47
C LEU A 148 11.88 -4.50 3.13
N ASP A 149 12.47 -5.34 3.99
CA ASP A 149 13.77 -5.95 3.75
C ASP A 149 13.68 -6.95 2.58
N GLU A 150 14.37 -6.64 1.48
CA GLU A 150 14.35 -7.45 0.26
C GLU A 150 14.81 -8.90 0.51
N GLN A 151 15.81 -9.11 1.38
CA GLN A 151 16.33 -10.43 1.68
C GLN A 151 15.33 -11.26 2.49
N ARG A 152 14.58 -10.64 3.40
CA ARG A 152 13.47 -11.30 4.09
C ARG A 152 12.35 -11.68 3.14
N VAL A 153 11.95 -10.77 2.24
CA VAL A 153 10.93 -11.06 1.22
C VAL A 153 11.39 -12.20 0.32
N ARG A 154 12.65 -12.21 -0.12
CA ARG A 154 13.25 -13.29 -0.91
C ARG A 154 13.20 -14.65 -0.21
N ARG A 155 13.62 -14.71 1.06
CA ARG A 155 13.53 -15.93 1.88
C ARG A 155 12.09 -16.40 2.03
N TRP A 156 11.17 -15.47 2.21
CA TRP A 156 9.74 -15.75 2.30
C TRP A 156 9.16 -16.28 0.98
N LEU A 157 9.53 -15.72 -0.18
CA LEU A 157 9.12 -16.24 -1.48
C LEU A 157 9.59 -17.69 -1.68
N LYS A 158 10.87 -17.96 -1.39
CA LYS A 158 11.43 -19.33 -1.42
C LYS A 158 10.69 -20.28 -0.47
N ALA A 159 10.37 -19.83 0.75
CA ALA A 159 9.65 -20.62 1.74
C ALA A 159 8.18 -20.91 1.36
N ASN A 160 7.57 -20.08 0.50
CA ASN A 160 6.23 -20.32 -0.04
C ASN A 160 6.24 -21.06 -1.39
N VAL A 161 7.41 -21.60 -1.80
CA VAL A 161 7.55 -22.42 -3.02
C VAL A 161 7.12 -21.62 -4.27
N VAL A 162 7.47 -20.34 -4.31
CA VAL A 162 7.39 -19.52 -5.52
C VAL A 162 8.53 -19.95 -6.44
N VAL A 163 8.20 -20.27 -7.68
CA VAL A 163 9.17 -20.72 -8.69
C VAL A 163 9.91 -19.50 -9.23
N ASP A 164 11.16 -19.68 -9.66
CA ASP A 164 11.98 -18.65 -10.33
C ASP A 164 12.22 -17.36 -9.54
N VAL A 165 12.37 -17.46 -8.20
CA VAL A 165 12.83 -16.34 -7.38
C VAL A 165 14.27 -16.00 -7.80
N PRO A 166 14.52 -14.86 -8.47
CA PRO A 166 15.81 -14.61 -9.10
C PRO A 166 16.82 -14.11 -8.08
N GLU A 167 18.10 -14.41 -8.27
CA GLU A 167 19.17 -13.93 -7.37
C GLU A 167 19.46 -12.43 -7.52
N SER A 168 19.01 -11.79 -8.61
CA SER A 168 19.04 -10.33 -8.79
C SER A 168 17.99 -9.60 -7.97
N ARG A 169 17.97 -8.25 -8.01
CA ARG A 169 16.96 -7.42 -7.33
C ARG A 169 15.52 -7.87 -7.63
N LEU A 170 14.72 -8.06 -6.58
CA LEU A 170 13.31 -8.49 -6.71
C LEU A 170 12.47 -7.48 -7.51
N GLY A 171 12.75 -6.18 -7.39
CA GLY A 171 12.06 -5.16 -8.16
C GLY A 171 12.20 -5.31 -9.67
N ARG A 172 13.42 -5.60 -10.13
CA ARG A 172 13.68 -5.87 -11.55
C ARG A 172 12.86 -7.08 -12.03
N ALA A 173 12.88 -8.15 -11.26
CA ALA A 173 12.13 -9.36 -11.56
C ALA A 173 10.61 -9.10 -11.61
N TYR A 174 10.12 -8.29 -10.68
CA TYR A 174 8.73 -7.85 -10.67
C TYR A 174 8.37 -7.15 -11.99
N LEU A 175 9.18 -6.18 -12.42
CA LEU A 175 8.95 -5.43 -13.67
C LEU A 175 9.00 -6.31 -14.93
N GLU A 176 9.91 -7.29 -14.97
CA GLU A 176 10.11 -8.18 -16.11
C GLU A 176 9.04 -9.28 -16.20
N GLN A 177 8.58 -9.80 -15.07
CA GLN A 177 7.64 -10.93 -15.00
C GLN A 177 6.17 -10.50 -14.82
N TYR A 178 5.89 -9.23 -14.57
CA TYR A 178 4.53 -8.75 -14.34
C TYR A 178 3.63 -9.03 -15.55
N ALA A 179 2.51 -9.68 -15.28
CA ALA A 179 1.37 -9.81 -16.17
C ALA A 179 0.16 -9.13 -15.51
N ASP A 180 -0.70 -8.52 -16.32
CA ASP A 180 -1.82 -7.73 -15.78
C ASP A 180 -2.74 -8.56 -14.89
N PHE A 181 -2.91 -8.10 -13.65
CA PHE A 181 -3.85 -8.73 -12.70
C PHE A 181 -5.31 -8.43 -13.03
N GLY A 182 -5.54 -7.50 -13.95
CA GLY A 182 -6.86 -6.98 -14.30
C GLY A 182 -7.39 -6.00 -13.24
N PRO A 183 -8.41 -5.20 -13.58
CA PRO A 183 -8.89 -4.10 -12.76
C PRO A 183 -9.46 -4.54 -11.40
N PHE A 184 -9.97 -5.78 -11.33
CA PHE A 184 -10.61 -6.31 -10.14
C PHE A 184 -9.88 -7.49 -9.52
N LEU A 185 -8.61 -7.74 -9.86
CA LEU A 185 -7.82 -8.82 -9.25
C LEU A 185 -8.54 -10.18 -9.35
N GLU A 186 -9.18 -10.47 -10.48
CA GLU A 186 -10.06 -11.65 -10.62
C GLU A 186 -9.30 -12.96 -10.38
N VAL A 187 -8.03 -13.00 -10.78
CA VAL A 187 -7.08 -14.08 -10.52
C VAL A 187 -6.89 -14.38 -9.02
N PHE A 188 -7.24 -13.43 -8.15
CA PHE A 188 -7.11 -13.54 -6.69
C PHE A 188 -8.45 -13.68 -5.96
N LYS A 189 -9.59 -13.65 -6.67
CA LYS A 189 -10.93 -13.67 -6.05
C LYS A 189 -11.42 -15.05 -5.62
N ASP A 190 -10.68 -16.11 -5.94
CA ASP A 190 -11.17 -17.47 -5.74
C ASP A 190 -11.36 -17.77 -4.25
N ARG A 191 -12.64 -17.78 -3.82
CA ARG A 191 -13.12 -18.02 -2.46
C ARG A 191 -13.52 -19.49 -2.26
N GLU A 192 -13.58 -20.27 -3.32
CA GLU A 192 -14.11 -21.64 -3.33
C GLU A 192 -13.00 -22.68 -3.55
N GLY A 193 -11.91 -22.60 -2.76
CA GLY A 193 -11.03 -23.73 -2.42
C GLY A 193 -10.29 -24.49 -3.53
N GLY A 194 -10.50 -24.20 -4.82
CA GLY A 194 -9.93 -24.93 -5.95
C GLY A 194 -8.86 -24.16 -6.74
N GLY A 195 -8.80 -22.83 -6.61
CA GLY A 195 -7.88 -21.98 -7.37
C GLY A 195 -6.48 -21.93 -6.78
N SER A 196 -5.52 -22.61 -7.41
CA SER A 196 -4.10 -22.34 -7.18
C SER A 196 -3.79 -20.93 -7.67
N TYR A 197 -3.65 -19.95 -6.76
CA TYR A 197 -3.09 -18.65 -7.11
C TYR A 197 -1.77 -18.84 -7.87
N PRO A 198 -1.50 -18.07 -8.94
CA PRO A 198 -0.24 -18.18 -9.65
C PRO A 198 0.90 -17.94 -8.66
N ARG A 199 1.74 -18.96 -8.46
CA ARG A 199 2.94 -18.89 -7.61
C ARG A 199 4.07 -18.18 -8.31
N THR A 200 3.77 -16.99 -8.81
CA THR A 200 4.71 -16.11 -9.50
C THR A 200 5.18 -15.02 -8.55
N VAL A 201 6.38 -14.51 -8.81
CA VAL A 201 6.98 -13.43 -8.02
C VAL A 201 6.06 -12.19 -7.96
N PRO A 202 5.46 -11.69 -9.06
CA PRO A 202 4.60 -10.50 -8.98
C PRO A 202 3.34 -10.69 -8.13
N ALA A 203 2.67 -11.84 -8.27
CA ALA A 203 1.45 -12.14 -7.53
C ALA A 203 1.73 -12.20 -6.01
N TYR A 204 2.78 -12.93 -5.61
CA TYR A 204 3.11 -13.11 -4.20
C TYR A 204 3.66 -11.83 -3.55
N ILE A 205 4.45 -11.03 -4.25
CA ILE A 205 4.90 -9.73 -3.74
C ILE A 205 3.70 -8.81 -3.53
N TYR A 206 2.79 -8.71 -4.50
CA TYR A 206 1.59 -7.88 -4.36
C TYR A 206 0.72 -8.33 -3.18
N LEU A 207 0.42 -9.64 -3.08
CA LEU A 207 -0.38 -10.19 -1.99
C LEU A 207 0.27 -10.00 -0.61
N LEU A 208 1.60 -10.12 -0.53
CA LEU A 208 2.36 -9.87 0.69
C LEU A 208 2.18 -8.42 1.15
N LEU A 209 2.46 -7.46 0.26
CA LEU A 209 2.39 -6.04 0.58
C LEU A 209 0.95 -5.60 0.90
N HIS A 210 -0.02 -6.05 0.11
CA HIS A 210 -1.43 -5.77 0.36
C HIS A 210 -1.90 -6.34 1.70
N SER A 211 -1.55 -7.59 2.00
CA SER A 211 -1.93 -8.20 3.28
C SER A 211 -1.28 -7.52 4.47
N LEU A 212 0.01 -7.16 4.34
CA LEU A 212 0.74 -6.48 5.40
C LEU A 212 0.22 -5.05 5.61
N SER A 213 -0.06 -4.32 4.52
CA SER A 213 -0.70 -3.00 4.58
C SER A 213 -2.01 -3.05 5.34
N HIS A 214 -2.92 -3.98 4.99
CA HIS A 214 -4.17 -4.17 5.72
C HIS A 214 -3.97 -4.54 7.20
N GLN A 215 -2.95 -5.33 7.51
CA GLN A 215 -2.58 -5.64 8.90
C GLN A 215 -2.11 -4.40 9.67
N MET A 216 -1.33 -3.53 9.03
CA MET A 216 -0.93 -2.24 9.61
C MET A 216 -2.13 -1.30 9.76
N MET A 217 -3.03 -1.21 8.77
CA MET A 217 -4.26 -0.41 8.86
C MET A 217 -5.15 -0.86 10.02
N HIS A 218 -5.29 -2.18 10.23
CA HIS A 218 -6.01 -2.71 11.38
C HIS A 218 -5.37 -2.29 12.70
N SER A 219 -4.05 -2.43 12.80
CA SER A 219 -3.34 -2.00 14.01
C SER A 219 -3.45 -0.50 14.25
N LEU A 220 -3.41 0.30 13.18
CA LEU A 220 -3.55 1.75 13.24
C LEU A 220 -4.95 2.15 13.70
N ALA A 221 -6.01 1.57 13.14
CA ALA A 221 -7.38 1.85 13.56
C ALA A 221 -7.59 1.53 15.06
N ASP A 222 -7.09 0.37 15.50
CA ASP A 222 -7.21 -0.10 16.90
C ASP A 222 -6.41 0.76 17.90
N SER A 223 -5.40 1.52 17.46
CA SER A 223 -4.49 2.31 18.33
C SER A 223 -4.67 3.83 18.23
N SER A 224 -5.15 4.34 17.09
CA SER A 224 -5.36 5.77 16.83
C SER A 224 -6.81 6.22 17.02
N GLY A 225 -7.77 5.29 17.06
CA GLY A 225 -9.20 5.59 17.08
C GLY A 225 -9.76 6.11 15.75
N VAL A 226 -8.94 6.12 14.68
CA VAL A 226 -9.40 6.44 13.32
C VAL A 226 -10.22 5.27 12.78
N ASP A 227 -11.35 5.57 12.15
CA ASP A 227 -12.15 4.54 11.49
C ASP A 227 -11.36 3.91 10.34
N ARG A 228 -11.47 2.59 10.21
CA ARG A 228 -10.75 1.80 9.21
C ARG A 228 -11.09 2.26 7.79
N ASP A 229 -12.35 2.62 7.55
CA ASP A 229 -12.81 3.08 6.24
C ASP A 229 -12.27 4.50 5.92
N GLY A 230 -11.75 5.19 6.93
CA GLY A 230 -11.02 6.45 6.81
C GLY A 230 -9.51 6.28 6.59
N ILE A 231 -9.00 5.07 6.33
CA ILE A 231 -7.59 4.80 6.02
C ILE A 231 -7.49 4.27 4.59
N GLY A 232 -6.60 4.86 3.80
CA GLY A 232 -6.25 4.44 2.45
C GLY A 232 -4.87 3.79 2.39
N GLU A 233 -4.59 3.12 1.27
CA GLU A 233 -3.29 2.51 0.98
C GLU A 233 -2.78 2.82 -0.44
N HIS A 234 -1.46 2.90 -0.57
CA HIS A 234 -0.75 2.90 -1.84
C HIS A 234 0.37 1.87 -1.79
N ILE A 235 0.41 0.95 -2.75
CA ILE A 235 1.38 -0.15 -2.79
C ILE A 235 2.33 0.08 -3.96
N PHE A 236 3.62 -0.15 -3.72
CA PHE A 236 4.70 -0.04 -4.70
C PHE A 236 5.49 -1.35 -4.77
N PRO A 237 4.98 -2.34 -5.52
CA PRO A 237 5.52 -3.70 -5.47
C PRO A 237 6.97 -3.84 -5.93
N ALA A 238 7.38 -3.06 -6.94
CA ALA A 238 8.75 -3.12 -7.46
C ALA A 238 9.79 -2.71 -6.40
N ASP A 239 9.43 -1.82 -5.48
CA ASP A 239 10.34 -1.34 -4.43
C ASP A 239 10.05 -1.94 -3.06
N LEU A 240 9.17 -2.94 -3.00
CA LEU A 240 8.76 -3.64 -1.78
C LEU A 240 8.26 -2.68 -0.68
N SER A 241 7.55 -1.64 -1.09
CA SER A 241 7.07 -0.60 -0.18
C SER A 241 5.57 -0.37 -0.30
N PHE A 242 5.00 0.24 0.73
CA PHE A 242 3.62 0.70 0.74
C PHE A 242 3.48 1.89 1.69
N VAL A 243 2.42 2.65 1.48
CA VAL A 243 2.03 3.78 2.32
C VAL A 243 0.61 3.53 2.80
N ILE A 244 0.38 3.70 4.10
CA ILE A 244 -0.97 3.84 4.65
C ILE A 244 -1.16 5.30 5.05
N TYR A 245 -2.32 5.85 4.75
CA TYR A 245 -2.59 7.26 4.97
C TYR A 245 -4.03 7.48 5.39
N ARG A 246 -4.31 8.59 6.06
CA ARG A 246 -5.69 8.97 6.40
C ARG A 246 -6.41 9.49 5.16
N LYS A 247 -7.62 8.99 4.88
CA LYS A 247 -8.48 9.33 3.73
C LYS A 247 -9.72 10.17 4.14
N GLY A 248 -9.84 10.53 5.41
CA GLY A 248 -11.02 11.23 5.93
C GLY A 248 -11.20 12.62 5.33
N MET A 249 -12.45 13.03 5.07
CA MET A 249 -12.79 14.38 4.58
C MET A 249 -12.53 15.50 5.58
N THR A 250 -12.37 15.16 6.86
CA THR A 250 -12.06 16.12 7.92
C THR A 250 -10.59 16.50 7.88
N PRO A 251 -10.24 17.75 8.25
CA PRO A 251 -8.84 18.16 8.39
C PRO A 251 -8.06 17.18 9.27
N ASP A 252 -6.79 16.97 8.95
CA ASP A 252 -5.94 16.13 9.77
C ASP A 252 -5.69 16.79 11.14
N LEU A 253 -5.87 16.01 12.20
CA LEU A 253 -5.68 16.44 13.59
C LEU A 253 -4.43 15.81 14.22
N GLY A 254 -3.56 15.19 13.41
CA GLY A 254 -2.34 14.57 13.90
C GLY A 254 -2.59 13.17 14.49
N ASN A 255 -3.57 12.44 13.95
CA ASN A 255 -4.00 11.16 14.51
C ASN A 255 -2.90 10.09 14.50
N ILE A 256 -2.11 10.03 13.42
CA ILE A 256 -1.03 9.06 13.25
C ILE A 256 0.16 9.46 14.12
N SER A 257 0.53 10.75 14.14
CA SER A 257 1.63 11.23 14.99
C SER A 257 1.31 11.07 16.48
N ALA A 258 0.08 11.37 16.90
CA ALA A 258 -0.36 11.17 18.27
C ALA A 258 -0.39 9.67 18.65
N MET A 259 -0.89 8.82 17.75
CA MET A 259 -0.83 7.37 17.93
C MET A 259 0.60 6.90 18.09
N TRP A 260 1.53 7.35 17.24
CA TRP A 260 2.91 6.92 17.32
C TRP A 260 3.57 7.32 18.64
N ARG A 261 3.40 8.58 19.04
CA ARG A 261 3.91 9.11 20.32
C ARG A 261 3.44 8.31 21.53
N ASN A 262 2.16 7.97 21.58
CA ASN A 262 1.56 7.37 22.78
C ASN A 262 1.54 5.82 22.75
N HIS A 263 1.47 5.24 21.55
CA HIS A 263 1.13 3.83 21.34
C HIS A 263 1.94 3.17 20.19
N GLY A 264 3.04 3.77 19.72
CA GLY A 264 3.83 3.25 18.60
C GLY A 264 4.35 1.82 18.80
N GLU A 265 4.79 1.48 20.02
CA GLU A 265 5.23 0.11 20.31
C GLU A 265 4.06 -0.89 20.27
N GLU A 266 2.90 -0.52 20.84
CA GLU A 266 1.70 -1.36 20.83
C GLU A 266 1.18 -1.56 19.40
N PHE A 267 1.24 -0.51 18.58
CA PHE A 267 0.93 -0.57 17.15
C PHE A 267 1.78 -1.65 16.43
N LEU A 268 3.10 -1.67 16.64
CA LEU A 268 3.97 -2.67 16.03
C LEU A 268 3.76 -4.07 16.62
N ARG A 269 3.55 -4.19 17.94
CA ARG A 269 3.29 -5.47 18.61
C ARG A 269 1.98 -6.11 18.15
N ARG A 270 0.91 -5.35 18.01
CA ARG A 270 -0.38 -5.82 17.47
C ARG A 270 -0.27 -6.25 16.01
N ALA A 271 0.45 -5.47 15.21
CA ALA A 271 0.78 -5.85 13.85
C ALA A 271 1.59 -7.15 13.77
N ARG A 272 2.23 -7.64 14.84
CA ARG A 272 2.88 -8.96 14.85
C ARG A 272 1.90 -10.13 15.03
N CYS A 273 0.81 -9.93 15.77
CA CYS A 273 0.00 -11.03 16.32
C CYS A 273 -1.13 -11.50 15.40
N ARG A 274 -1.41 -10.82 14.27
CA ARG A 274 -2.45 -11.24 13.32
C ARG A 274 -1.86 -12.15 12.23
N PRO A 275 -2.48 -13.31 11.93
CA PRO A 275 -2.09 -14.11 10.78
C PRO A 275 -2.46 -13.40 9.48
N ILE A 276 -1.58 -13.49 8.48
CA ILE A 276 -1.83 -12.98 7.13
C ILE A 276 -3.03 -13.75 6.56
N ARG A 277 -4.14 -13.04 6.29
CA ARG A 277 -5.44 -13.64 5.91
C ARG A 277 -5.41 -14.40 4.56
N ALA A 278 -4.38 -14.22 3.75
CA ALA A 278 -4.31 -14.73 2.38
C ALA A 278 -3.83 -16.18 2.24
N GLY A 279 -3.92 -17.03 3.28
CA GLY A 279 -3.38 -18.40 3.25
C GLY A 279 -1.85 -18.47 3.12
N LEU A 280 -1.18 -17.32 3.24
CA LEU A 280 0.26 -17.17 3.11
C LEU A 280 0.94 -17.32 4.47
N ARG A 281 2.15 -17.89 4.48
CA ARG A 281 2.96 -17.95 5.72
C ARG A 281 3.28 -16.53 6.20
N PRO A 282 3.37 -16.27 7.53
CA PRO A 282 3.84 -14.98 8.03
C PRO A 282 5.22 -14.61 7.50
N LEU A 283 5.45 -13.31 7.24
CA LEU A 283 6.78 -12.80 6.88
C LEU A 283 7.78 -12.95 8.04
N SER A 284 7.28 -13.07 9.28
CA SER A 284 8.06 -13.43 10.46
C SER A 284 8.49 -14.91 10.41
N LEU A 285 9.43 -15.22 9.53
CA LEU A 285 10.14 -16.48 9.59
C LEU A 285 10.96 -16.49 10.89
N ARG A 286 10.55 -17.31 11.86
CA ARG A 286 11.46 -17.71 12.94
C ARG A 286 12.67 -18.35 12.24
N THR A 287 13.87 -17.86 12.52
CA THR A 287 15.08 -18.65 12.31
C THR A 287 14.86 -19.96 13.02
N SER A 288 14.62 -21.04 12.28
CA SER A 288 14.66 -22.37 12.86
C SER A 288 16.05 -22.51 13.46
N GLN A 289 16.11 -22.70 14.78
CA GLN A 289 17.31 -23.23 15.41
C GLN A 289 17.68 -24.49 14.62
N ALA A 290 18.87 -24.46 14.02
CA ALA A 290 19.50 -25.67 13.52
C ALA A 290 19.80 -26.52 14.75
N THR A 291 18.95 -27.51 14.99
CA THR A 291 19.26 -28.61 15.90
C THR A 291 20.34 -29.44 15.21
N THR A 292 21.58 -29.29 15.65
CA THR A 292 22.56 -30.38 15.66
C THR A 292 22.11 -31.48 16.60
#